data_AF-A0A6B3RRM6-F1
#
_entry.id   AF-A0A6B3RRM6-F1
#
_cell.length_a   1.000
_cell.length_b   1.000
_cell.length_c   1.000
_cell.angle_alpha   90.00
_cell.angle_beta   90.00
_cell.angle_gamma   90.00
#
_symmetry.space_group_name_H-M   'P 1'
#
loop_
_entity.id
_entity.type
_entity.pdbx_description
1 polymer ?
#
loop_
_entity_poly.entity_id
_entity_poly.type
_entity_poly.pdbx_seq_one_letter_code
_entity_poly.pdbx_strand_id
1 'polypeptide(L)'
;MQKPYLLALLPAVLGLIAALNAFLAPMGNTGVDGTLGAGLAVIGTVAATLMIGIIAARPLPRAWSVTLGLLALLAALLTAVAGYFLMQTLLAALMAATFALLLVAFFVTDRRVL
;
A
#
# COMPACT_ATOMS: atom_id res chain seq x y z
N MET A 1 -16.18 8.50 -9.16
CA MET A 1 -15.03 8.43 -8.23
C MET A 1 -15.37 7.49 -7.09
N GLN A 2 -14.59 6.43 -6.90
CA GLN A 2 -14.82 5.46 -5.83
C GLN A 2 -14.24 6.01 -4.52
N LYS A 3 -15.04 6.83 -3.81
CA LYS A 3 -14.70 7.44 -2.52
C LYS A 3 -13.99 6.50 -1.51
N PRO A 4 -14.33 5.20 -1.36
CA PRO A 4 -13.65 4.36 -0.39
C PRO A 4 -12.15 4.12 -0.70
N TYR A 5 -11.73 4.10 -1.96
CA TYR A 5 -10.30 3.89 -2.31
C TYR A 5 -9.44 5.13 -2.05
N LEU A 6 -10.04 6.33 -2.05
CA LEU A 6 -9.32 7.56 -1.70
C LEU A 6 -8.85 7.55 -0.24
N LEU A 7 -9.61 6.90 0.66
CA LEU A 7 -9.20 6.75 2.05
C LEU A 7 -7.99 5.84 2.20
N ALA A 8 -7.89 4.78 1.38
CA ALA A 8 -6.74 3.88 1.36
C ALA A 8 -5.50 4.51 0.70
N LEU A 9 -5.68 5.50 -0.17
CA LEU A 9 -4.58 6.18 -0.85
C LEU A 9 -3.70 6.97 0.12
N LEU A 10 -4.31 7.61 1.12
CA LEU A 10 -3.59 8.44 2.09
C LEU A 10 -2.52 7.67 2.89
N PRO A 11 -2.84 6.55 3.58
CA PRO A 11 -1.82 5.76 4.26
C PRO A 11 -0.85 5.07 3.29
N ALA A 12 -1.26 4.76 2.06
CA ALA A 12 -0.36 4.21 1.05
C ALA A 12 0.74 5.21 0.66
N VAL A 13 0.36 6.47 0.43
CA VAL A 13 1.29 7.56 0.12
C VAL A 13 2.22 7.84 1.32
N LEU A 14 1.69 7.85 2.54
CA LEU A 14 2.52 7.98 3.74
C LEU A 14 3.49 6.80 3.90
N GLY A 15 3.03 5.58 3.60
CA GLY A 15 3.87 4.38 3.58
C GLY A 15 5.00 4.49 2.55
N LEU A 16 4.71 5.00 1.35
CA LEU A 16 5.72 5.28 0.33
C LEU A 16 6.76 6.28 0.82
N ILE A 17 6.34 7.38 1.46
CA ILE A 17 7.27 8.36 2.03
C ILE A 17 8.15 7.70 3.10
N ALA A 18 7.57 6.87 3.98
CA ALA A 18 8.32 6.14 5.00
C ALA A 18 9.35 5.18 4.39
N ALA A 19 8.96 4.41 3.36
CA ALA A 19 9.86 3.49 2.67
C ALA A 19 10.99 4.23 1.94
N LEU A 20 10.69 5.35 1.27
CA LEU A 20 11.70 6.20 0.63
C LEU A 20 12.68 6.77 1.64
N ASN A 21 12.19 7.24 2.80
CA ASN A 21 13.05 7.73 3.86
C ASN A 21 13.99 6.63 4.36
N ALA A 22 13.47 5.44 4.62
CA ALA A 22 14.28 4.31 5.08
C ALA A 22 15.31 3.82 4.04
N PHE A 23 15.06 4.05 2.75
CA PHE A 23 15.98 3.67 1.68
C PHE A 23 17.02 4.75 1.34
N LEU A 24 16.59 6.02 1.21
CA LEU A 24 17.43 7.12 0.70
C LEU A 24 18.09 7.94 1.81
N ALA A 25 17.48 8.02 2.98
CA ALA A 25 17.96 8.79 4.12
C ALA A 25 17.96 7.92 5.38
N PRO A 26 18.78 6.85 5.41
CA PRO A 26 18.89 5.96 6.57
C PRO A 26 19.34 6.78 7.78
N MET A 27 18.42 7.16 8.66
CA MET A 27 18.73 7.92 9.89
C MET A 27 19.39 7.04 10.97
N GLY A 28 19.81 5.82 10.62
CA GLY A 28 20.37 4.84 11.54
C GLY A 28 19.34 4.33 12.55
N ASN A 29 18.05 4.42 12.22
CA ASN A 29 16.96 4.09 13.14
C ASN A 29 16.65 2.60 13.13
N THR A 30 17.01 1.89 12.05
CA THR A 30 16.96 0.43 11.98
C THR A 30 18.28 -0.13 11.47
N GLY A 31 18.64 -1.35 11.90
CA GLY A 31 19.85 -2.06 11.43
C GLY A 31 19.78 -2.51 9.96
N VAL A 32 18.74 -2.11 9.23
CA VAL A 32 18.41 -2.56 7.88
C VAL A 32 18.07 -1.40 6.94
N ASP A 33 18.25 -0.15 7.39
CA ASP A 33 18.08 1.03 6.56
C ASP A 33 19.11 1.01 5.39
N GLY A 34 18.68 1.43 4.19
CA GLY A 34 19.53 1.42 2.98
C GLY A 34 19.85 0.04 2.39
N THR A 35 19.26 -1.05 2.91
CA THR A 35 19.47 -2.41 2.38
C THR A 35 18.55 -2.76 1.21
N LEU A 36 18.81 -3.90 0.56
CA LEU A 36 17.90 -4.48 -0.45
C LEU A 36 16.48 -4.69 0.07
N GLY A 37 16.31 -4.98 1.37
CA GLY A 37 15.00 -5.12 1.99
C GLY A 37 14.21 -3.80 2.02
N ALA A 38 14.87 -2.68 2.35
CA ALA A 38 14.27 -1.36 2.25
C ALA A 38 13.91 -1.02 0.79
N GLY A 39 14.75 -1.42 -0.18
CA GLY A 39 14.43 -1.29 -1.61
C GLY A 39 13.18 -2.06 -2.03
N LEU A 40 13.00 -3.30 -1.56
CA LEU A 40 11.79 -4.08 -1.79
C LEU A 40 10.54 -3.42 -1.20
N ALA A 41 10.66 -2.82 -0.01
CA ALA A 41 9.58 -2.06 0.60
C ALA A 41 9.18 -0.83 -0.23
N VAL A 42 10.15 -0.12 -0.84
CA VAL A 42 9.87 0.97 -1.78
C VAL A 42 9.09 0.45 -2.99
N ILE A 43 9.51 -0.66 -3.60
CA ILE A 43 8.82 -1.24 -4.75
C ILE A 43 7.37 -1.61 -4.38
N GLY A 44 7.17 -2.26 -3.23
CA GLY A 44 5.85 -2.64 -2.74
C GLY A 44 4.93 -1.45 -2.46
N THR A 45 5.45 -0.40 -1.81
CA THR A 45 4.70 0.85 -1.54
C THR A 45 4.36 1.62 -2.80
N VAL A 46 5.28 1.72 -3.77
CA VAL A 46 5.04 2.32 -5.10
C VAL A 46 3.94 1.56 -5.83
N ALA A 47 4.05 0.23 -5.91
CA ALA A 47 3.08 -0.60 -6.60
C ALA A 47 1.68 -0.46 -5.99
N ALA A 48 1.57 -0.54 -4.65
CA ALA A 48 0.31 -0.33 -3.95
C ALA A 48 -0.27 1.06 -4.23
N THR A 49 0.52 2.11 -4.09
CA THR A 49 0.08 3.50 -4.31
C THR A 49 -0.42 3.73 -5.73
N LEU A 50 0.31 3.23 -6.74
CA LEU A 50 -0.08 3.36 -8.15
C LEU A 50 -1.37 2.61 -8.45
N MET A 51 -1.51 1.36 -7.99
CA MET A 51 -2.72 0.58 -8.23
C MET A 51 -3.96 1.24 -7.59
N ILE A 52 -3.84 1.69 -6.34
CA ILE A 52 -4.93 2.41 -5.65
C ILE A 52 -5.26 3.72 -6.36
N GLY A 53 -4.24 4.47 -6.77
CA GLY A 53 -4.41 5.73 -7.51
C GLY A 53 -5.11 5.53 -8.85
N ILE A 54 -4.74 4.49 -9.60
CA ILE A 54 -5.37 4.14 -10.88
C ILE A 54 -6.86 3.79 -10.68
N ILE A 55 -7.18 2.96 -9.69
CA ILE A 55 -8.58 2.59 -9.35
C ILE A 55 -9.37 3.82 -8.93
N ALA A 56 -8.78 4.72 -8.14
CA ALA A 56 -9.45 5.92 -7.64
C ALA A 56 -9.69 6.96 -8.74
N ALA A 57 -8.76 7.11 -9.68
CA ALA A 57 -8.77 8.17 -10.70
C ALA A 57 -9.69 7.87 -11.89
N ARG A 58 -9.82 6.61 -12.31
CA ARG A 58 -10.56 6.25 -13.52
C ARG A 58 -11.56 5.12 -13.30
N PRO A 59 -12.77 5.19 -13.89
CA PRO A 59 -13.67 4.05 -13.93
C PRO A 59 -13.06 2.96 -14.83
N LEU A 60 -12.75 1.82 -14.23
CA LEU A 60 -12.22 0.65 -14.93
C LEU A 60 -13.32 -0.41 -15.09
N PRO A 61 -13.20 -1.30 -16.09
CA PRO A 61 -14.02 -2.50 -16.16
C PRO A 61 -13.93 -3.30 -14.86
N ARG A 62 -15.04 -3.90 -14.42
CA ARG A 62 -15.14 -4.60 -13.12
C ARG A 62 -14.02 -5.63 -12.92
N ALA A 63 -13.72 -6.44 -13.93
CA ALA A 63 -12.65 -7.42 -13.88
C ALA A 63 -11.28 -6.79 -13.58
N TRP A 64 -10.92 -5.71 -14.28
CA TRP A 64 -9.66 -5.00 -14.07
C TRP A 64 -9.58 -4.32 -12.70
N SER A 65 -10.68 -3.72 -12.24
CA SER A 65 -10.76 -3.11 -10.91
C SER A 65 -10.56 -4.14 -9.80
N VAL A 66 -11.14 -5.33 -9.95
CA VAL A 66 -10.98 -6.44 -8.98
C VAL A 66 -9.54 -6.93 -8.98
N THR A 67 -8.96 -7.21 -10.15
CA THR A 67 -7.58 -7.70 -10.26
C THR A 67 -6.59 -6.70 -9.66
N LEU A 68 -6.69 -5.41 -10.01
CA LEU A 68 -5.83 -4.37 -9.44
C LEU A 68 -6.05 -4.21 -7.93
N GLY A 69 -7.29 -4.34 -7.45
CA GLY A 69 -7.59 -4.30 -6.02
C GLY A 69 -6.94 -5.44 -5.24
N LEU A 70 -7.00 -6.66 -5.78
CA LEU A 70 -6.34 -7.84 -5.19
C LEU A 70 -4.81 -7.70 -5.22
N LEU A 71 -4.24 -7.21 -6.31
CA LEU A 71 -2.80 -6.95 -6.39
C LEU A 71 -2.37 -5.85 -5.41
N ALA A 72 -3.16 -4.78 -5.24
CA ALA A 72 -2.89 -3.75 -4.26
C ALA A 72 -2.98 -4.27 -2.82
N LEU A 73 -3.94 -5.15 -2.52
CA LEU A 73 -4.05 -5.84 -1.24
C LEU A 73 -2.82 -6.72 -0.98
N LEU A 74 -2.41 -7.53 -1.96
CA LEU A 74 -1.24 -8.38 -1.84
C LEU A 74 0.03 -7.54 -1.63
N ALA A 75 0.21 -6.49 -2.41
CA ALA A 75 1.35 -5.58 -2.26
C ALA A 75 1.38 -4.93 -0.88
N ALA A 76 0.24 -4.42 -0.39
CA ALA A 76 0.15 -3.82 0.95
C ALA A 76 0.46 -4.83 2.06
N LEU A 77 -0.08 -6.05 1.97
CA LEU A 77 0.18 -7.11 2.94
C LEU A 77 1.66 -7.52 2.97
N LEU A 78 2.23 -7.84 1.80
CA LEU A 78 3.62 -8.24 1.69
C LEU A 78 4.57 -7.13 2.16
N THR A 79 4.24 -5.86 1.87
CA THR A 79 5.06 -4.73 2.33
C THR A 79 4.92 -4.50 3.83
N ALA A 80 3.74 -4.74 4.42
CA ALA A 80 3.57 -4.69 5.87
C ALA A 80 4.43 -5.76 6.56
N VAL A 81 4.41 -6.98 6.04
CA VAL A 81 5.25 -8.09 6.53
C VAL A 81 6.73 -7.77 6.36
N ALA A 82 7.14 -7.24 5.21
CA ALA A 82 8.51 -6.80 4.99
C ALA A 82 8.93 -5.70 5.97
N GLY A 83 8.09 -4.67 6.16
CA GLY A 83 8.32 -3.60 7.12
C GLY A 83 8.48 -4.11 8.56
N TYR A 84 7.71 -5.12 8.94
CA TYR A 84 7.86 -5.78 10.24
C TYR A 84 9.21 -6.46 10.40
N PHE A 85 9.65 -7.23 9.40
CA PHE A 85 10.98 -7.88 9.42
C PHE A 85 12.14 -6.89 9.35
N LEU A 86 11.92 -5.70 8.77
CA LEU A 86 12.90 -4.62 8.71
C LEU A 86 12.94 -3.77 9.98
N MET A 87 12.18 -4.12 11.02
CA MET A 87 12.02 -3.31 12.24
C MET A 87 11.46 -1.90 11.97
N GLN A 88 10.81 -1.70 10.82
CA GLN A 88 10.19 -0.44 10.42
C GLN A 88 8.72 -0.44 10.83
N THR A 89 8.46 -0.27 12.13
CA THR A 89 7.12 -0.36 12.73
C THR A 89 6.12 0.63 12.12
N LEU A 90 6.56 1.86 11.85
CA LEU A 90 5.72 2.88 11.20
C LEU A 90 5.30 2.46 9.79
N LEU A 91 6.24 1.95 8.98
CA LEU A 91 5.94 1.45 7.64
C LEU A 91 4.97 0.28 7.72
N ALA A 92 5.24 -0.69 8.59
CA ALA A 92 4.38 -1.86 8.78
C ALA A 92 2.95 -1.45 9.15
N ALA A 93 2.80 -0.49 10.07
CA ALA A 93 1.50 0.03 10.49
C ALA A 93 0.76 0.75 9.35
N LEU A 94 1.44 1.59 8.57
CA LEU A 94 0.84 2.30 7.45
C LEU A 94 0.37 1.34 6.34
N MET A 95 1.17 0.31 6.03
CA MET A 95 0.81 -0.68 5.03
C MET A 95 -0.29 -1.62 5.53
N ALA A 96 -0.31 -1.96 6.82
CA ALA A 96 -1.41 -2.70 7.44
C ALA A 96 -2.72 -1.89 7.42
N ALA A 97 -2.68 -0.59 7.72
CA ALA A 97 -3.83 0.30 7.62
C ALA A 97 -4.33 0.41 6.17
N THR A 98 -3.41 0.53 5.21
CA THR A 98 -3.72 0.52 3.76
C THR A 98 -4.45 -0.78 3.37
N PHE A 99 -3.93 -1.93 3.82
CA PHE A 99 -4.56 -3.22 3.58
C PHE A 99 -5.97 -3.29 4.17
N ALA A 100 -6.15 -2.90 5.44
CA ALA A 100 -7.45 -2.92 6.11
C ALA A 100 -8.49 -2.03 5.39
N LEU A 101 -8.09 -0.82 4.98
CA LEU A 101 -8.97 0.09 4.24
C LEU A 101 -9.29 -0.42 2.84
N LEU A 102 -8.34 -1.03 2.14
CA LEU A 102 -8.61 -1.67 0.86
C LEU A 102 -9.57 -2.84 0.99
N LEU A 103 -9.43 -3.64 2.05
CA LEU A 103 -10.32 -4.77 2.32
C LEU A 103 -11.76 -4.28 2.52
N VAL A 104 -11.93 -3.23 3.33
CA VAL A 104 -13.23 -2.57 3.52
C VAL A 104 -13.75 -2.00 2.21
N ALA A 105 -12.92 -1.30 1.44
CA ALA A 105 -13.30 -0.72 0.15
C ALA A 105 -13.76 -1.79 -0.85
N PHE A 106 -13.09 -2.94 -0.86
CA PHE A 106 -13.41 -4.07 -1.73
C PHE A 106 -14.81 -4.63 -1.39
N PHE A 107 -15.08 -4.94 -0.12
CA PHE A 107 -16.38 -5.46 0.30
C PHE A 107 -17.53 -4.45 0.18
N VAL A 108 -17.27 -3.16 0.39
CA VAL A 108 -18.29 -2.10 0.27
C VAL A 108 -18.66 -1.84 -1.19
N THR A 109 -17.68 -1.89 -2.10
CA THR A 109 -17.92 -1.66 -3.53
C THR A 109 -18.77 -2.77 -4.14
N ASP A 110 -18.54 -4.03 -3.75
CA ASP A 110 -19.31 -5.17 -4.27
C ASP A 110 -20.79 -5.12 -3.86
N ARG A 111 -21.09 -4.65 -2.64
CA ARG A 111 -22.47 -4.58 -2.12
C ARG A 111 -23.35 -3.53 -2.80
N ARG A 112 -22.78 -2.50 -3.45
CA ARG A 112 -23.56 -1.43 -4.10
C ARG A 112 -23.99 -1.74 -5.53
N VAL A 113 -23.57 -2.87 -6.07
CA VAL A 113 -23.81 -3.27 -7.48
C VAL A 113 -24.85 -4.39 -7.58
N LEU A 114 -25.34 -4.92 -6.45
CA LEU A 114 -26.50 -5.80 -6.34
C LEU A 114 -27.75 -4.98 -6.02
#